data_AF-A0AAW8RV87-F1
#
_entry.id   AF-A0AAW8RV87-F1
#
_cell.length_a   1.000
_cell.length_b   1.000
_cell.length_c   1.000
_cell.angle_alpha   90.00
_cell.angle_beta   90.00
_cell.angle_gamma   90.00
#
_symmetry.space_group_name_H-M   'P 1'
#
loop_
_entity.id
_entity.type
_entity.pdbx_description
1 polymer ?
#
loop_
_entity_poly.entity_id
_entity_poly.type
_entity_poly.pdbx_seq_one_letter_code
_entity_poly.pdbx_strand_id
1 'polypeptide(L)'
;MYPKAVEAGIPAEKYWSMTYEEIVIQAEANVAIRKQQLEEKAMMDYKAAQLNAYGFNDPKKMPKPDQHYPFLKTEDKQEQSNQPQDWEIMKARMIERTEMIKATRERKNKQEKEGIDHGTG
;
A
#
# COMPACT_ATOMS: atom_id res chain seq x y z
N MET A 1 36.28 -20.29 -6.42
CA MET A 1 34.88 -20.71 -6.60
C MET A 1 33.95 -20.01 -5.60
N TYR A 2 34.35 -19.90 -4.33
CA TYR A 2 33.62 -19.19 -3.27
C TYR A 2 33.00 -17.82 -3.64
N PRO A 3 33.72 -16.85 -4.24
CA PRO A 3 33.13 -15.54 -4.54
C PRO A 3 31.92 -15.63 -5.48
N LYS A 4 32.01 -16.48 -6.51
CA LYS A 4 30.94 -16.68 -7.49
C LYS A 4 29.71 -17.38 -6.88
N ALA A 5 29.93 -18.28 -5.93
CA ALA A 5 28.83 -18.95 -5.22
C ALA A 5 28.04 -17.97 -4.35
N VAL A 6 28.75 -17.08 -3.65
CA VAL A 6 28.11 -16.01 -2.85
C VAL A 6 27.35 -15.04 -3.74
N GLU A 7 27.91 -14.64 -4.88
CA GLU A 7 27.22 -13.82 -5.89
C GLU A 7 25.94 -14.49 -6.43
N ALA A 8 25.96 -15.82 -6.58
CA ALA A 8 24.80 -16.61 -6.99
C ALA A 8 23.74 -16.77 -5.87
N GLY A 9 23.94 -16.14 -4.70
CA GLY A 9 22.99 -16.15 -3.60
C GLY A 9 23.15 -17.32 -2.63
N ILE A 10 24.28 -18.01 -2.63
CA ILE A 10 24.58 -19.06 -1.66
C ILE A 10 25.12 -18.39 -0.38
N PRO A 11 24.54 -18.68 0.80
CA PRO A 11 25.01 -18.09 2.05
C PRO A 11 26.48 -18.43 2.33
N ALA A 12 27.27 -17.39 2.65
CA ALA A 12 28.70 -17.49 2.93
C ALA A 12 29.01 -18.52 4.04
N GLU A 13 28.14 -18.63 5.04
CA GLU A 13 28.25 -19.56 6.15
C GLU A 13 28.01 -21.03 5.73
N LYS A 14 27.14 -21.25 4.74
CA LYS A 14 26.74 -22.60 4.29
C LYS A 14 27.65 -23.17 3.21
N TYR A 15 28.37 -22.32 2.48
CA TYR A 15 29.24 -22.76 1.39
C TYR A 15 30.25 -23.83 1.82
N TRP A 16 30.87 -23.67 2.99
CA TRP A 16 31.90 -24.60 3.47
C TRP A 16 31.33 -25.95 3.92
N SER A 17 30.04 -26.00 4.22
CA SER A 17 29.32 -27.21 4.60
C SER A 17 28.60 -27.91 3.44
N MET A 18 28.55 -27.29 2.26
CA MET A 18 27.87 -27.82 1.08
C MET A 18 28.85 -28.53 0.14
N THR A 19 28.38 -29.58 -0.49
CA THR A 19 29.08 -30.25 -1.59
C THR A 19 29.01 -29.41 -2.87
N TYR A 20 29.90 -29.71 -3.83
CA TYR A 20 29.91 -29.03 -5.13
C TYR A 20 28.56 -29.16 -5.86
N GLU A 21 27.94 -30.35 -5.83
CA GLU A 21 26.65 -30.59 -6.48
C GLU A 21 25.54 -29.74 -5.86
N GLU A 22 25.47 -29.67 -4.53
CA GLU A 22 24.51 -28.82 -3.83
C GLU A 22 24.71 -27.34 -4.14
N ILE A 23 25.96 -26.88 -4.24
CA ILE A 23 26.29 -25.51 -4.63
C ILE A 23 25.76 -25.21 -6.04
N VAL A 24 25.97 -26.11 -7.00
CA VAL A 24 25.49 -25.92 -8.38
C VAL A 24 23.97 -25.92 -8.44
N ILE A 25 23.31 -26.90 -7.82
CA ILE A 25 21.84 -27.00 -7.78
C ILE A 25 21.24 -25.75 -7.14
N GLN A 26 21.80 -25.28 -6.04
CA GLN A 26 21.30 -24.08 -5.35
C GLN A 26 21.50 -22.82 -6.20
N ALA A 27 22.65 -22.68 -6.88
CA ALA A 27 22.91 -21.57 -7.78
C ALA A 27 21.91 -21.54 -8.95
N GLU A 28 21.65 -22.68 -9.57
CA GLU A 28 20.67 -22.81 -10.66
C GLU A 28 19.25 -22.48 -10.21
N ALA A 29 18.84 -23.00 -9.05
CA ALA A 29 17.54 -22.68 -8.46
C ALA A 29 17.38 -21.19 -8.18
N ASN A 30 18.41 -20.54 -7.62
CA ASN A 30 18.39 -19.10 -7.34
C ASN A 30 18.26 -18.27 -8.63
N VAL A 31 18.95 -18.66 -9.71
CA VAL A 31 18.82 -18.00 -11.02
C VAL A 31 17.41 -18.16 -11.59
N ALA A 32 16.84 -19.36 -11.52
CA ALA A 32 15.48 -19.64 -12.00
C ALA A 32 14.43 -18.82 -11.23
N ILE A 33 14.53 -18.76 -9.91
CA ILE A 33 13.64 -17.95 -9.06
C ILE A 33 13.76 -16.47 -9.42
N ARG A 34 14.99 -15.95 -9.55
CA ARG A 34 15.21 -14.55 -9.91
C ARG A 34 14.63 -14.20 -11.28
N LYS A 35 14.72 -15.12 -12.24
CA LYS A 35 14.12 -14.96 -13.58
C LYS A 35 12.60 -14.92 -13.48
N GLN A 36 11.97 -15.83 -12.76
CA GLN A 36 10.52 -15.86 -12.56
C GLN A 36 10.04 -14.56 -11.88
N GLN A 37 10.72 -14.10 -10.83
CA GLN A 37 10.39 -12.84 -10.17
C GLN A 37 10.50 -11.63 -11.11
N LEU A 38 11.50 -11.61 -12.00
CA LEU A 38 11.66 -10.54 -12.98
C LEU A 38 10.54 -10.55 -14.02
N GLU A 39 10.16 -11.74 -14.50
CA GLU A 39 9.03 -11.93 -15.42
C GLU A 39 7.70 -11.52 -14.79
N GLU A 40 7.43 -11.95 -13.56
CA GLU A 40 6.26 -11.56 -12.78
C GLU A 40 6.20 -10.04 -12.57
N LYS A 41 7.32 -9.43 -12.19
CA LYS A 41 7.42 -7.98 -12.03
C LYS A 41 7.15 -7.25 -13.34
N ALA A 42 7.75 -7.69 -14.45
CA ALA A 42 7.52 -7.07 -15.76
C ALA A 42 6.05 -7.17 -16.19
N MET A 43 5.40 -8.30 -15.94
CA MET A 43 3.96 -8.43 -16.20
C MET A 43 3.13 -7.50 -15.31
N MET A 44 3.47 -7.38 -14.02
CA MET A 44 2.77 -6.47 -13.10
C MET A 44 2.96 -5.01 -13.50
N ASP A 45 4.17 -4.58 -13.85
CA ASP A 45 4.46 -3.22 -14.28
C ASP A 45 3.71 -2.87 -15.57
N TYR A 46 3.66 -3.80 -16.54
CA TYR A 46 2.88 -3.65 -17.77
C TYR A 46 1.38 -3.49 -17.48
N LYS A 47 0.84 -4.34 -16.61
CA LYS A 47 -0.57 -4.23 -16.17
C LYS A 47 -0.85 -2.92 -15.44
N ALA A 48 0.04 -2.46 -14.58
CA ALA A 48 -0.08 -1.17 -13.91
C ALA A 48 -0.05 0.00 -14.91
N ALA A 49 0.85 -0.04 -15.89
CA ALA A 49 0.89 0.95 -16.97
C ALA A 49 -0.42 0.94 -17.79
N GLN A 50 -0.97 -0.24 -18.07
CA GLN A 50 -2.25 -0.38 -18.74
C GLN A 50 -3.41 0.22 -17.91
N LEU A 51 -3.46 -0.03 -16.60
CA LEU A 51 -4.44 0.57 -15.70
C LEU A 51 -4.32 2.09 -15.67
N ASN A 52 -3.10 2.63 -15.61
CA ASN A 52 -2.85 4.06 -15.68
C ASN A 52 -3.36 4.64 -17.01
N ALA A 53 -3.06 3.99 -18.14
CA ALA A 53 -3.53 4.44 -19.46
C ALA A 53 -5.07 4.51 -19.53
N TYR A 54 -5.78 3.53 -18.97
CA TYR A 54 -7.24 3.58 -18.86
C TYR A 54 -7.71 4.70 -17.92
N GLY A 55 -7.05 4.88 -16.77
CA GLY A 55 -7.39 5.93 -15.80
C GLY A 55 -7.27 7.34 -16.36
N PHE A 56 -6.31 7.60 -17.25
CA PHE A 56 -6.13 8.92 -17.86
C PHE A 56 -6.98 9.15 -19.12
N ASN A 57 -7.19 8.12 -19.96
CA ASN A 57 -7.89 8.29 -21.24
C ASN A 57 -9.39 7.94 -21.20
N ASP A 58 -9.78 6.85 -20.54
CA ASP A 58 -11.18 6.40 -20.48
C ASP A 58 -11.47 5.66 -19.16
N PRO A 59 -11.73 6.41 -18.06
CA PRO A 59 -11.96 5.84 -16.74
C PRO A 59 -13.14 4.86 -16.68
N LYS A 60 -14.10 4.95 -17.63
CA LYS A 60 -15.27 4.06 -17.67
C LYS A 60 -14.91 2.64 -18.12
N LYS A 61 -13.80 2.46 -18.84
CA LYS A 61 -13.30 1.14 -19.28
C LYS A 61 -12.29 0.52 -18.31
N MET A 62 -12.05 1.14 -17.16
CA MET A 62 -11.10 0.63 -16.17
C MET A 62 -11.58 -0.75 -15.64
N PRO A 63 -10.77 -1.82 -15.79
CA PRO A 63 -11.15 -3.15 -15.33
C PRO A 63 -11.15 -3.21 -13.79
N LYS A 64 -12.01 -4.05 -13.21
CA LYS A 64 -12.03 -4.30 -11.76
C LYS A 64 -10.74 -5.01 -11.31
N PRO A 65 -10.30 -4.84 -10.05
CA PRO A 65 -9.12 -5.53 -9.52
C PRO A 65 -9.15 -7.05 -9.75
N ASP A 66 -10.30 -7.69 -9.47
CA ASP A 66 -10.52 -9.14 -9.63
C ASP A 66 -10.43 -9.63 -11.09
N GLN A 67 -10.58 -8.73 -12.07
CA GLN A 67 -10.43 -9.06 -13.49
C GLN A 67 -8.98 -8.95 -13.96
N HIS A 68 -8.19 -8.07 -13.35
CA HIS A 68 -6.83 -7.76 -13.79
C HIS A 68 -5.75 -8.52 -12.99
N TYR A 69 -6.09 -8.85 -11.75
CA TYR A 69 -5.31 -9.64 -10.80
C TYR A 69 -6.09 -10.91 -10.44
N PRO A 70 -5.99 -11.98 -11.27
CA PRO A 70 -6.76 -13.20 -11.09
C PRO A 70 -6.53 -13.88 -9.74
N PHE A 71 -5.36 -13.67 -9.13
CA PHE A 71 -5.03 -14.17 -7.80
C PHE A 71 -5.84 -13.53 -6.66
N LEU A 72 -6.57 -12.44 -6.93
CA LEU A 72 -7.51 -11.84 -5.98
C LEU A 72 -8.88 -12.53 -5.98
N LYS A 73 -9.12 -13.48 -6.90
CA LYS A 73 -10.31 -14.33 -6.86
C LYS A 73 -10.13 -15.37 -5.74
N THR A 74 -10.30 -14.95 -4.50
CA THR A 74 -10.59 -15.89 -3.41
C THR A 74 -12.00 -16.46 -3.67
N GLU A 75 -12.10 -17.79 -3.73
CA GLU A 75 -13.37 -18.51 -3.91
C GLU A 75 -14.29 -18.36 -2.68
N ASP A 76 -13.82 -17.73 -1.61
CA ASP A 76 -14.59 -17.43 -0.40
C ASP A 76 -14.80 -15.92 -0.21
N LYS A 77 -15.80 -15.34 -0.90
CA LYS A 77 -16.49 -14.15 -0.37
C LYS A 77 -17.63 -14.61 0.53
N GLN A 78 -17.30 -15.29 1.63
CA GLN A 78 -18.20 -15.32 2.78
C GLN A 78 -18.02 -13.99 3.53
N GLU A 79 -19.13 -13.26 3.61
CA GLU A 79 -19.38 -12.16 4.56
C GLU A 79 -18.48 -10.93 4.40
N GLN A 80 -18.84 -10.07 3.43
CA GLN A 80 -18.63 -8.63 3.63
C GLN A 80 -19.43 -8.21 4.85
N SER A 81 -18.74 -8.22 5.99
CA SER A 81 -19.22 -7.65 7.24
C SER A 81 -19.78 -6.25 6.99
N ASN A 82 -20.96 -6.01 7.55
CA ASN A 82 -21.73 -4.77 7.49
C ASN A 82 -21.07 -3.64 8.33
N GLN A 83 -19.74 -3.59 8.35
CA GLN A 83 -18.94 -2.63 9.11
C GLN A 83 -18.90 -1.31 8.33
N PRO A 84 -19.28 -0.17 8.94
CA PRO A 84 -19.18 1.12 8.28
C PRO A 84 -17.74 1.37 7.86
N GLN A 85 -17.56 1.75 6.60
CA GLN A 85 -16.24 1.82 5.98
C GLN A 85 -15.44 2.98 6.60
N ASP A 86 -14.14 2.79 6.85
CA ASP A 86 -13.28 3.74 7.60
C ASP A 86 -13.39 5.20 7.15
N TRP A 87 -13.69 5.45 5.87
CA TRP A 87 -13.88 6.79 5.32
C TRP A 87 -15.15 7.48 5.86
N GLU A 88 -16.22 6.73 6.14
CA GLU A 88 -17.47 7.24 6.71
C GLU A 88 -17.26 7.68 8.17
N ILE A 89 -16.53 6.85 8.92
CA ILE A 89 -16.12 7.15 10.31
C ILE A 89 -15.23 8.41 10.31
N MET A 90 -14.29 8.50 9.38
CA MET A 90 -13.41 9.67 9.27
C MET A 90 -14.18 10.95 8.91
N LYS A 91 -15.18 10.86 8.01
CA LYS A 91 -16.05 11.98 7.65
C LYS A 91 -16.86 12.48 8.85
N ALA A 92 -17.46 11.57 9.63
CA ALA A 92 -18.21 11.92 10.83
C ALA A 92 -17.31 12.64 11.86
N ARG A 93 -16.11 12.11 12.08
CA ARG A 93 -15.12 12.67 13.02
C ARG A 93 -14.62 14.06 12.58
N MET A 94 -14.54 14.30 11.27
CA MET A 94 -14.17 15.61 10.73
C MET A 94 -15.26 16.65 11.00
N ILE A 95 -16.53 16.31 10.76
CA ILE A 95 -17.68 17.20 10.98
C ILE A 95 -17.73 17.65 12.46
N GLU A 96 -17.67 16.70 13.39
CA GLU A 96 -17.66 16.95 14.83
C GLU A 96 -16.54 17.92 15.25
N ARG A 97 -15.32 17.73 14.73
CA ARG A 97 -14.20 18.62 15.01
C ARG A 97 -14.40 20.03 14.47
N THR A 98 -14.96 20.17 13.26
CA THR A 98 -15.28 21.50 12.71
C THR A 98 -16.32 22.24 13.55
N GLU A 99 -17.32 21.54 14.08
CA GLU A 99 -18.34 22.13 14.96
C GLU A 99 -17.74 22.61 16.28
N MET A 100 -16.87 21.81 16.90
CA MET A 100 -16.14 22.22 18.11
C MET A 100 -15.25 23.45 17.88
N ILE A 101 -14.59 23.54 16.72
CA ILE A 101 -13.76 24.70 16.37
C ILE A 101 -14.62 25.95 16.19
N LYS A 102 -15.77 25.84 15.52
CA LYS A 102 -16.72 26.94 15.35
C LYS A 102 -17.23 27.44 16.71
N ALA A 103 -17.68 26.53 17.57
CA ALA A 103 -18.17 26.87 18.91
C ALA A 103 -17.08 27.56 19.76
N THR A 104 -15.83 27.08 19.68
CA THR A 104 -14.70 27.69 20.40
C THR A 104 -14.39 29.10 19.88
N ARG A 105 -14.42 29.29 18.55
CA ARG A 105 -14.22 30.60 17.92
C ARG A 105 -15.31 31.59 18.29
N GLU A 106 -16.57 31.15 18.34
CA GLU A 106 -17.71 31.98 18.75
C GLU A 106 -17.61 32.39 20.21
N ARG A 107 -17.18 31.50 21.11
CA ARG A 107 -16.92 31.83 22.53
C ARG A 107 -15.81 32.85 22.68
N LYS A 108 -14.69 32.68 21.94
CA LYS A 108 -13.58 33.64 21.97
C LYS A 108 -13.99 35.02 21.42
N ASN A 109 -14.75 35.06 20.33
CA ASN A 109 -15.24 36.31 19.73
C ASN A 109 -16.27 37.03 20.63
N LYS A 110 -17.05 36.29 21.44
CA LYS A 110 -17.91 36.89 22.47
C LYS A 110 -17.09 37.45 23.64
N GLN A 111 -16.07 36.73 24.13
CA GLN A 111 -15.18 37.21 25.20
C GLN A 111 -14.34 38.42 24.77
N GLU A 112 -13.88 38.48 23.51
CA GLU A 112 -13.18 39.65 22.99
C GLU A 112 -14.11 40.88 22.87
N LYS A 113 -15.41 40.70 22.62
CA LYS A 113 -16.38 41.80 22.61
C LYS A 113 -16.77 42.28 24.01
N GLU A 114 -16.86 41.37 24.99
CA GLU A 114 -17.16 41.70 26.39
C GLU A 114 -15.94 42.25 27.15
N GLY A 115 -14.71 41.87 26.75
CA GLY A 115 -13.47 42.37 27.35
C GLY A 115 -13.01 43.76 26.90
N ILE A 116 -13.64 44.34 25.87
CA ILE A 116 -13.35 45.71 25.39
C ILE A 116 -14.12 46.77 26.20
N ASP A 117 -15.18 46.39 26.94
CA ASP A 117 -16.06 47.34 27.65
C ASP A 117 -15.63 47.63 29.11
N HIS A 118 -14.55 47.02 29.60
CA HIS A 118 -14.03 47.22 30.97
C HIS A 118 -12.61 47.81 31.03
N GLY A 119 -12.18 48.48 29.95
CA GLY A 119 -10.81 48.99 29.80
C GLY A 119 -10.68 50.46 29.39
N THR A 120 -11.57 51.35 29.86
CA THR A 120 -11.28 52.80 29.94
C THR A 120 -12.16 53.44 31.01
N GLY A 121 -11.56 53.82 32.12
CA GLY A 121 -12.16 54.56 33.23
C GLY A 121 -11.11 54.81 34.31
#